data_AF-A0A099YV52-F1
#
_entry.id   AF-A0A099YV52-F1
#
_cell.length_a   1.000
_cell.length_b   1.000
_cell.length_c   1.000
_cell.angle_alpha   90.00
_cell.angle_beta   90.00
_cell.angle_gamma   90.00
#
_symmetry.space_group_name_H-M   'P 1'
#
loop_
_entity.id
_entity.type
_entity.pdbx_description
1 polymer ?
#
loop_
_entity_poly.entity_id
_entity_poly.type
_entity_poly.pdbx_seq_one_letter_code
_entity_poly.pdbx_strand_id
1 'polypeptide(L)' 'DERYQGRTEFFHGEFRAGNMSLRLKDIRNSDKGSYSCLVSFDNQHHDGLIELQVAG' A
#
# COMPACT_ATOMS: atom_id res chain seq x y z
N ASP A 1 -8.62 -6.60 -8.21
CA ASP A 1 -9.82 -5.89 -7.76
C ASP A 1 -9.97 -4.64 -8.61
N GLU A 2 -11.08 -4.52 -9.32
CA GLU A 2 -11.39 -3.36 -10.18
C GLU A 2 -11.41 -2.04 -9.38
N ARG A 3 -11.65 -2.10 -8.07
CA ARG A 3 -11.71 -0.95 -7.16
C ARG A 3 -10.46 -0.07 -7.14
N TYR A 4 -9.29 -0.70 -7.29
CA TYR A 4 -7.98 -0.04 -7.15
C TYR A 4 -7.24 0.11 -8.49
N GLN A 5 -7.80 -0.43 -9.57
CA GLN A 5 -7.15 -0.44 -10.88
C GLN A 5 -6.87 0.98 -11.37
N GLY A 6 -5.62 1.23 -11.79
CA GLY A 6 -5.15 2.55 -12.25
C GLY A 6 -4.95 3.60 -11.15
N ARG A 7 -5.26 3.27 -9.89
CA ARG A 7 -5.17 4.19 -8.74
C ARG A 7 -3.99 3.88 -7.83
N THR A 8 -3.35 2.72 -7.99
CA THR A 8 -2.24 2.29 -7.15
C THR A 8 -0.90 2.37 -7.87
N GLU A 9 0.14 2.75 -7.17
CA GLU A 9 1.52 2.66 -7.66
C GLU A 9 2.54 2.56 -6.53
N PHE A 10 3.68 1.96 -6.84
CA PHE A 10 4.83 1.90 -5.94
C PHE A 10 5.92 2.90 -6.33
N PHE A 11 6.72 3.29 -5.35
CA PHE A 11 7.95 4.05 -5.56
C PHE A 11 9.12 3.13 -5.94
N HIS A 12 9.05 2.53 -7.13
CA HIS A 12 10.00 1.50 -7.59
C HIS A 12 11.48 1.91 -7.51
N GLY A 13 11.78 3.20 -7.76
CA GLY A 13 13.15 3.74 -7.65
C GLY A 13 13.72 3.70 -6.23
N GLU A 14 12.86 3.64 -5.22
CA GLU A 14 13.23 3.70 -3.80
C GLU A 14 13.29 2.31 -3.14
N PHE A 15 13.04 1.23 -3.89
CA PHE A 15 13.03 -0.13 -3.33
C PHE A 15 14.38 -0.52 -2.72
N ARG A 16 15.49 -0.13 -3.37
CA ARG A 16 16.84 -0.40 -2.85
C ARG A 16 17.16 0.39 -1.57
N ALA A 17 16.44 1.49 -1.33
CA ALA A 17 16.52 2.27 -0.10
C ALA A 17 15.55 1.75 0.98
N GLY A 18 14.79 0.69 0.70
CA GLY A 18 13.85 0.06 1.63
C GLY A 18 12.44 0.66 1.62
N ASN A 19 12.13 1.62 0.76
CA ASN A 19 10.80 2.21 0.69
C ASN A 19 9.87 1.35 -0.18
N MET A 20 9.03 0.56 0.49
CA MET A 20 8.01 -0.27 -0.16
C MET A 20 6.60 0.32 -0.04
N SER A 21 6.49 1.64 0.16
CA SER A 21 5.21 2.31 0.35
C SER A 21 4.35 2.24 -0.91
N LEU A 22 3.05 1.97 -0.72
CA LEU A 22 2.04 2.00 -1.78
C LEU A 22 1.37 3.38 -1.80
N ARG A 23 1.33 4.04 -2.96
CA ARG A 23 0.53 5.25 -3.16
C ARG A 23 -0.82 4.88 -3.76
N LEU A 24 -1.90 5.29 -3.10
CA LEU A 24 -3.28 5.18 -3.59
C LEU A 24 -3.78 6.59 -3.99
N LYS A 25 -4.21 6.75 -5.24
CA LYS A 25 -4.75 7.98 -5.83
C LYS A 25 -6.26 8.02 -5.79
N ASP A 26 -6.81 9.22 -5.96
CA ASP A 26 -8.25 9.48 -6.04
C ASP A 26 -9.02 8.84 -4.90
N ILE A 27 -8.58 9.08 -3.65
CA ILE A 27 -9.13 8.46 -2.43
C ILE A 27 -10.65 8.64 -2.36
N ARG A 28 -11.36 7.56 -2.04
CA ARG A 28 -12.82 7.48 -1.92
C ARG A 28 -13.17 7.06 -0.50
N ASN A 29 -14.32 7.49 0.01
CA ASN A 29 -14.82 7.04 1.32
C ASN A 29 -14.88 5.52 1.46
N SER A 30 -15.11 4.82 0.35
CA SER A 30 -15.16 3.37 0.36
C SER A 30 -13.78 2.75 0.62
N ASP A 31 -12.68 3.41 0.28
CA ASP A 31 -11.32 2.90 0.50
C ASP A 31 -10.94 2.81 1.99
N LYS A 32 -11.76 3.37 2.91
CA LYS A 32 -11.57 3.17 4.35
C LYS A 32 -11.51 1.68 4.71
N GLY A 33 -10.56 1.32 5.56
CA GLY A 33 -10.43 -0.02 6.11
C GLY A 33 -8.99 -0.42 6.39
N SER A 34 -8.79 -1.71 6.67
CA SER A 34 -7.48 -2.27 6.99
C SER A 34 -6.73 -2.74 5.75
N TYR A 35 -5.47 -2.35 5.65
CA TYR A 35 -4.55 -2.70 4.59
C TYR A 35 -3.37 -3.47 5.19
N SER A 36 -3.06 -4.62 4.60
CA SER A 36 -1.86 -5.39 4.94
C SER A 36 -0.73 -5.06 3.98
N CYS A 37 0.46 -4.84 4.54
CA CYS A 37 1.71 -4.85 3.81
C CYS A 37 2.40 -6.19 4.07
N LEU A 38 2.90 -6.84 3.02
CA LEU A 38 3.71 -8.04 3.12
C LEU A 38 4.92 -7.87 2.21
N VAL A 39 6.10 -7.91 2.80
CA VAL A 39 7.39 -7.81 2.14
C VAL A 39 8.17 -9.09 2.43
N SER A 40 8.78 -9.68 1.42
CA SER A 40 9.59 -10.88 1.57
C SER A 40 10.84 -10.79 0.70
N PHE A 41 12.02 -10.90 1.31
CA PHE A 41 13.32 -10.86 0.64
C PHE A 41 14.35 -11.70 1.44
N ASP A 42 15.25 -12.41 0.78
CA ASP A 42 16.34 -13.19 1.41
C ASP A 42 15.96 -13.98 2.68
N ASN A 43 14.86 -14.76 2.60
CA ASN A 43 14.27 -15.53 3.71
C ASN A 43 13.76 -14.68 4.90
N GLN A 44 13.72 -13.37 4.79
CA GLN A 44 13.07 -12.47 5.74
C GLN A 44 11.64 -12.16 5.31
N HIS A 45 10.76 -12.06 6.30
CA HIS A 45 9.37 -11.67 6.12
C HIS A 45 9.08 -10.48 7.03
N HIS A 46 8.48 -9.44 6.44
CA HIS A 46 8.00 -8.28 7.16
C HIS A 46 6.54 -8.07 6.80
N ASP A 47 5.69 -8.01 7.81
CA ASP A 47 4.28 -7.68 7.66
C ASP A 47 3.90 -6.48 8.52
N GLY A 48 2.84 -5.81 8.11
CA GLY A 48 2.27 -4.68 8.85
C GLY A 48 0.82 -4.48 8.50
N LEU A 49 0.04 -4.01 9.48
CA LEU A 49 -1.35 -3.63 9.30
C LEU A 49 -1.48 -2.12 9.43
N ILE A 50 -2.15 -1.50 8.47
CA ILE A 50 -2.41 -0.07 8.42
C ILE A 50 -3.91 0.12 8.34
N GLU A 51 -4.46 0.94 9.22
CA GLU A 51 -5.86 1.33 9.14
C GLU A 51 -5.98 2.67 8.39
N LEU A 52 -6.60 2.65 7.21
CA LEU A 52 -6.87 3.86 6.44
C LEU A 52 -8.19 4.48 6.86
N GLN A 53 -8.12 5.70 7.41
CA GLN A 53 -9.29 6.54 7.65
C GLN A 53 -9.40 7.58 6.52
N VAL A 54 -10.61 7.76 6.00
CA VAL A 54 -10.94 8.79 5.01
C VAL A 54 -11.88 9.78 5.68
N ALA A 55 -11.48 11.05 5.72
CA ALA A 55 -12.34 12.13 6.20
C ALA A 55 -13.40 12.46 5.14
N GLY A 56 -14.63 12.67 5.60
CA GLY A 56 -15.76 13.09 4.76
C GLY A 56 -15.86 14.59 4.60
#